data_AF-A0A6L3VRV8-F1
#
_entry.id   AF-A0A6L3VRV8-F1
#
_cell.length_a   1.000
_cell.length_b   1.000
_cell.length_c   1.000
_cell.angle_alpha   90.00
_cell.angle_beta   90.00
_cell.angle_gamma   90.00
#
_symmetry.space_group_name_H-M   'P 1'
#
loop_
_entity.id
_entity.type
_entity.pdbx_description
1 polymer ?
#
loop_
_entity_poly.entity_id
_entity_poly.type
_entity_poly.pdbx_seq_one_letter_code
_entity_poly.pdbx_strand_id
1 'polypeptide(L)'
;MESDDQGVYVGRAAADAAGDRGWLLGHFKPPGDLRHSEDVEIKWGVHPKGERRARWTSGEKRTALLVLISGRFRLGFPGRDVLLSEPGDYVVWGRGVDHSWQAEEESVVMTVRWPSIPGYAVEAAG
;
A
#
# COMPACT_ATOMS: atom_id res chain seq x y z
N MET A 1 -11.15 -3.38 28.99
CA MET A 1 -10.76 -3.88 27.66
C MET A 1 -11.99 -4.61 27.16
N GLU A 2 -12.85 -3.90 26.43
CA GLU A 2 -14.11 -4.46 25.93
C GLU A 2 -13.81 -5.56 24.91
N SER A 3 -14.63 -6.61 24.96
CA SER A 3 -14.49 -7.86 24.22
C SER A 3 -14.76 -7.68 22.73
N ASP A 4 -13.89 -8.26 21.92
CA ASP A 4 -13.88 -8.30 20.45
C ASP A 4 -14.94 -9.26 19.85
N ASP A 5 -16.18 -9.23 20.36
CA ASP A 5 -17.16 -10.32 20.22
C ASP A 5 -18.17 -10.15 19.05
N GLN A 6 -17.88 -9.33 18.03
CA GLN A 6 -18.77 -9.19 16.86
C GLN A 6 -18.11 -9.35 15.48
N GLY A 7 -16.82 -9.71 15.42
CA GLY A 7 -16.15 -9.87 14.12
C GLY A 7 -16.05 -8.56 13.32
N VAL A 8 -16.18 -7.41 13.99
CA VAL A 8 -16.11 -6.07 13.38
C VAL A 8 -15.00 -5.28 14.05
N TYR A 9 -14.04 -4.84 13.24
CA TYR A 9 -12.97 -3.94 13.68
C TYR A 9 -13.23 -2.52 13.18
N VAL A 10 -13.15 -1.54 14.06
CA VAL A 10 -13.19 -0.11 13.71
C VAL A 10 -11.86 0.53 14.09
N GLY A 11 -11.20 1.14 13.11
CA GLY A 11 -9.86 1.70 13.28
C GLY A 11 -9.67 3.03 12.56
N ARG A 12 -8.48 3.61 12.71
CA ARG A 12 -8.08 4.84 12.02
C ARG A 12 -6.87 4.52 11.16
N ALA A 13 -7.04 4.56 9.84
CA ALA A 13 -6.02 4.11 8.90
C ALA A 13 -4.62 4.69 9.19
N ALA A 14 -4.50 5.99 9.41
CA ALA A 14 -3.20 6.60 9.70
C ALA A 14 -2.56 6.08 11.01
N ALA A 15 -3.35 5.88 12.07
CA ALA A 15 -2.85 5.39 13.35
C ALA A 15 -2.48 3.89 13.27
N ASP A 16 -3.37 3.09 12.68
CA ASP A 16 -3.19 1.64 12.56
C ASP A 16 -2.03 1.27 11.63
N ALA A 17 -1.85 2.06 10.56
CA ALA A 17 -0.79 1.86 9.59
C ALA A 17 0.57 2.32 10.13
N ALA A 18 0.63 3.39 10.93
CA ALA A 18 1.89 3.93 11.45
C ALA A 18 2.68 2.91 12.29
N GLY A 19 1.98 2.08 13.09
CA GLY A 19 2.59 1.01 13.87
C GLY A 19 3.21 -0.11 13.03
N ASP A 20 2.73 -0.29 11.80
CA ASP A 20 3.08 -1.42 10.92
C ASP A 20 3.67 -0.96 9.58
N ARG A 21 4.49 0.10 9.58
CA ARG A 21 5.20 0.59 8.37
C ARG A 21 4.25 0.90 7.19
N GLY A 22 3.04 1.33 7.50
CA GLY A 22 1.98 1.67 6.56
C GLY A 22 0.92 0.59 6.37
N TRP A 23 1.05 -0.60 6.96
CA TRP A 23 0.15 -1.70 6.64
C TRP A 23 -1.13 -1.75 7.51
N LEU A 24 -2.28 -1.82 6.85
CA LEU A 24 -3.59 -1.95 7.50
C LEU A 24 -4.04 -3.39 7.68
N LEU A 25 -3.82 -4.23 6.67
CA LEU A 25 -4.37 -5.60 6.59
C LEU A 25 -3.44 -6.46 5.75
N GLY A 26 -3.25 -7.72 6.12
CA GLY A 26 -2.44 -8.69 5.38
C GLY A 26 -1.84 -9.76 6.29
N HIS A 27 -1.06 -10.68 5.72
CA HIS A 27 -0.54 -11.86 6.43
C HIS A 27 0.31 -11.53 7.66
N PHE A 28 0.87 -10.32 7.70
CA PHE A 28 1.76 -9.84 8.76
C PHE A 28 1.02 -9.42 10.03
N LYS A 29 -0.31 -9.31 10.01
CA LYS A 29 -1.07 -9.13 11.26
C LYS A 29 -1.04 -10.42 12.09
N PRO A 30 -1.13 -10.36 13.42
CA PRO A 30 -1.13 -11.57 14.25
C PRO A 30 -2.30 -12.51 13.92
N PRO A 31 -2.13 -13.83 13.99
CA PRO A 31 -3.24 -14.77 13.93
C PRO A 31 -4.31 -14.43 14.98
N GLY A 32 -5.58 -14.40 14.56
CA GLY A 32 -6.70 -13.99 15.41
C GLY A 32 -7.08 -12.50 15.31
N ASP A 33 -6.23 -11.65 14.71
CA ASP A 33 -6.62 -10.30 14.31
C ASP A 33 -7.49 -10.38 13.04
N LEU A 34 -8.65 -9.71 13.02
CA LEU A 34 -9.53 -9.66 11.84
C LEU A 34 -8.86 -9.08 10.58
N ARG A 35 -7.75 -8.35 10.76
CA ARG A 35 -6.95 -7.77 9.68
C ARG A 35 -5.85 -8.73 9.18
N HIS A 36 -5.76 -9.94 9.72
CA HIS A 36 -4.92 -10.99 9.16
C HIS A 36 -5.57 -11.58 7.90
N SER A 37 -4.83 -11.64 6.80
CA SER A 37 -5.33 -12.18 5.53
C SER A 37 -4.20 -12.77 4.69
N GLU A 38 -4.44 -13.94 4.10
CA GLU A 38 -3.57 -14.54 3.07
C GLU A 38 -4.00 -14.14 1.64
N ASP A 39 -5.20 -13.59 1.49
CA ASP A 39 -5.79 -13.26 0.18
C ASP A 39 -5.39 -11.88 -0.31
N VAL A 40 -5.31 -10.89 0.59
CA VAL A 40 -5.09 -9.49 0.22
C VAL A 40 -4.26 -8.78 1.27
N GLU A 41 -3.43 -7.84 0.85
CA GLU A 41 -2.78 -6.88 1.73
C GLU A 41 -3.14 -5.44 1.33
N ILE A 42 -3.31 -4.58 2.34
CA ILE A 42 -3.69 -3.19 2.16
C ILE A 42 -2.69 -2.31 2.92
N LYS A 43 -2.09 -1.36 2.21
CA LYS A 43 -1.20 -0.34 2.75
C LYS A 43 -1.87 1.04 2.66
N TRP A 44 -1.82 1.79 3.76
CA TRP A 44 -2.08 3.22 3.81
C TRP A 44 -0.76 3.98 3.78
N GLY A 45 -0.50 4.72 2.70
CA GLY A 45 0.71 5.52 2.52
C GLY A 45 0.42 7.00 2.71
N VAL A 46 1.22 7.66 3.55
CA VAL A 46 1.26 9.12 3.68
C VAL A 46 2.68 9.55 3.32
N HIS A 47 2.79 10.36 2.29
CA HIS A 47 4.07 10.70 1.66
C HIS A 47 4.24 12.22 1.57
N PRO A 48 5.27 12.83 2.20
CA PRO A 48 5.57 14.24 2.00
C PRO A 48 5.96 14.53 0.55
N LYS A 49 5.77 15.79 0.17
CA LYS A 49 6.19 16.29 -1.15
C LYS A 49 7.66 15.99 -1.42
N GLY A 50 7.95 15.43 -2.59
CA GLY A 50 9.29 15.11 -3.05
C GLY A 50 9.81 13.75 -2.57
N GLU A 51 9.10 13.05 -1.69
CA GLU A 51 9.44 11.68 -1.35
C GLU A 51 9.35 10.79 -2.59
N ARG A 52 10.30 9.88 -2.73
CA ARG A 52 10.35 8.93 -3.83
C ARG A 52 10.95 7.63 -3.36
N ARG A 53 10.56 6.56 -4.05
CA ARG A 53 11.24 5.29 -3.88
C ARG A 53 12.50 5.24 -4.73
N ALA A 54 13.67 5.30 -4.10
CA ALA A 54 14.93 5.27 -4.84
C ALA A 54 15.17 3.93 -5.56
N ARG A 55 14.75 2.81 -4.95
CA ARG A 55 14.87 1.47 -5.53
C ARG A 55 13.58 1.03 -6.20
N TRP A 56 13.69 0.55 -7.42
CA TRP A 56 12.60 -0.12 -8.12
C TRP A 56 12.23 -1.41 -7.40
N THR A 57 10.94 -1.70 -7.35
CA THR A 57 10.46 -3.05 -7.03
C THR A 57 10.61 -3.88 -8.29
N SER A 58 11.31 -5.01 -8.20
CA SER A 58 11.48 -5.93 -9.30
C SER A 58 10.85 -7.29 -9.02
N GLY A 59 10.34 -7.93 -10.07
CA GLY A 59 9.79 -9.28 -9.96
C GLY A 59 8.59 -9.39 -9.01
N GLU A 60 7.68 -8.40 -9.07
CA GLU A 60 6.47 -8.37 -8.24
C GLU A 60 5.67 -9.67 -8.42
N LYS A 61 5.38 -10.39 -7.32
CA LYS A 61 4.66 -11.67 -7.36
C LYS A 61 3.15 -11.51 -7.27
N ARG A 62 2.69 -10.29 -7.01
CA ARG A 62 1.30 -9.94 -6.75
C ARG A 62 0.74 -9.05 -7.86
N THR A 63 -0.57 -9.06 -8.01
CA THR A 63 -1.25 -7.96 -8.69
C THR A 63 -1.40 -6.84 -7.68
N ALA A 64 -1.29 -5.60 -8.13
CA ALA A 64 -1.36 -4.42 -7.28
C ALA A 64 -2.28 -3.36 -7.87
N LEU A 65 -3.01 -2.68 -7.00
CA LEU A 65 -3.81 -1.50 -7.26
C LEU A 65 -3.28 -0.39 -6.35
N LEU A 66 -3.07 0.81 -6.89
CA LEU A 66 -2.88 2.02 -6.09
C LEU A 66 -4.00 2.99 -6.42
N VAL A 67 -4.65 3.51 -5.39
CA VAL A 67 -5.67 4.57 -5.47
C VAL A 67 -5.13 5.82 -4.79
N LEU A 68 -5.24 6.96 -5.45
CA LEU A 68 -4.96 8.27 -4.88
C LEU A 68 -6.15 8.71 -4.03
N ILE A 69 -5.90 8.96 -2.74
CA ILE A 69 -6.91 9.52 -1.83
C ILE A 69 -6.85 11.04 -1.85
N SER A 70 -5.64 11.60 -1.81
CA SER A 70 -5.39 13.04 -1.95
C SER A 70 -3.95 13.30 -2.40
N GLY A 71 -3.71 14.48 -2.99
CA GLY A 71 -2.39 14.93 -3.42
C GLY A 71 -2.12 14.68 -4.89
N ARG A 72 -0.87 14.37 -5.22
CA ARG A 72 -0.40 14.17 -6.59
C ARG A 72 0.76 13.19 -6.63
N PHE A 73 0.52 12.04 -7.25
CA PHE A 73 1.40 10.89 -7.13
C PHE A 73 1.73 10.30 -8.50
N ARG A 74 3.02 10.12 -8.77
CA ARG A 74 3.52 9.56 -10.03
C ARG A 74 4.07 8.17 -9.79
N LEU A 75 3.60 7.20 -10.56
CA LEU A 75 4.20 5.88 -10.66
C LEU A 75 5.08 5.81 -11.91
N GLY A 76 6.26 5.25 -11.76
CA GLY A 76 7.15 4.91 -12.86
C GLY A 76 7.07 3.42 -13.15
N PHE A 77 6.93 3.07 -14.42
CA PHE A 77 6.94 1.71 -14.95
C PHE A 77 7.97 1.62 -16.10
N PRO A 78 8.41 0.42 -16.51
CA PRO A 78 9.28 0.29 -17.67
C PRO A 78 8.64 0.94 -18.91
N GLY A 79 9.31 1.97 -19.44
CA GLY A 79 8.90 2.67 -20.66
C GLY A 79 7.77 3.69 -20.50
N ARG A 80 7.21 3.90 -19.30
CA ARG A 80 6.17 4.94 -19.09
C ARG A 80 6.01 5.36 -17.64
N ASP A 81 5.54 6.59 -17.47
CA ASP A 81 5.02 7.09 -16.20
C ASP A 81 3.49 7.15 -16.23
N VAL A 82 2.89 7.02 -15.06
CA VAL A 82 1.46 7.24 -14.81
C VAL A 82 1.33 8.25 -13.70
N LEU A 83 0.65 9.35 -13.97
CA LEU A 83 0.35 10.39 -13.00
C LEU A 83 -1.08 10.22 -12.51
N LEU A 84 -1.25 10.23 -11.20
CA LEU A 84 -2.54 10.34 -10.51
C LEU A 84 -2.60 11.74 -9.91
N SER A 85 -3.67 12.48 -10.19
CA SER A 85 -3.79 13.88 -9.77
C SER A 85 -5.17 14.29 -9.27
N GLU A 86 -6.18 13.45 -9.44
CA GLU A 86 -7.52 13.68 -8.89
C GLU A 86 -7.86 12.59 -7.86
N PRO A 87 -8.55 12.93 -6.75
CA PRO A 87 -9.01 11.93 -5.78
C PRO A 87 -9.81 10.81 -6.47
N GLY A 88 -9.41 9.56 -6.22
CA GLY A 88 -9.99 8.38 -6.85
C GLY A 88 -9.26 7.90 -8.11
N ASP A 89 -8.31 8.67 -8.65
CA ASP A 89 -7.41 8.19 -9.70
C ASP A 89 -6.70 6.92 -9.24
N TYR A 90 -6.60 5.93 -10.13
CA TYR A 90 -6.00 4.66 -9.79
C TYR A 90 -5.23 4.03 -10.94
N VAL A 91 -4.33 3.12 -10.57
CA VAL A 91 -3.60 2.28 -11.53
C VAL A 91 -3.51 0.86 -10.99
N VAL A 92 -3.67 -0.11 -11.89
CA VAL A 92 -3.49 -1.54 -11.62
C VAL A 92 -2.33 -2.05 -12.44
N TRP A 93 -1.44 -2.83 -11.83
CA TRP A 93 -0.38 -3.54 -12.53
C TRP A 93 -0.28 -4.99 -12.08
N GLY A 94 0.07 -5.84 -13.04
CA GLY A 94 0.16 -7.28 -12.84
C GLY A 94 1.50 -7.73 -12.27
N ARG A 95 1.56 -9.04 -12.04
CA ARG A 95 2.79 -9.75 -11.65
C ARG A 95 3.91 -9.49 -12.66
N GLY A 96 5.13 -9.39 -12.18
CA GLY A 96 6.34 -9.16 -12.95
C GLY A 96 6.51 -7.72 -13.45
N VAL A 97 5.55 -6.82 -13.20
CA VAL A 97 5.68 -5.42 -13.58
C VAL A 97 6.49 -4.67 -12.53
N ASP A 98 7.71 -4.34 -12.90
CA ASP A 98 8.60 -3.50 -12.11
C ASP A 98 8.01 -2.10 -11.96
N HIS A 99 8.21 -1.48 -10.80
CA HIS A 99 7.68 -0.14 -10.57
C HIS A 99 8.47 0.66 -9.53
N SER A 100 8.38 1.97 -9.63
CA SER A 100 8.78 2.93 -8.61
C SER A 100 7.74 4.04 -8.50
N TRP A 101 7.93 5.00 -7.59
CA TRP A 101 7.00 6.10 -7.40
C TRP A 101 7.66 7.36 -6.83
N GLN A 102 6.95 8.48 -6.99
CA GLN A 102 7.26 9.77 -6.40
C GLN A 102 5.96 10.51 -6.00
N ALA A 103 5.98 11.14 -4.84
CA ALA A 103 4.98 12.10 -4.41
C ALA A 103 5.36 13.50 -4.95
N GLU A 104 4.64 14.02 -5.94
CA GLU A 104 4.87 15.38 -6.49
C GLU A 104 4.34 16.47 -5.54
N GLU A 105 3.37 16.10 -4.70
CA GLU A 105 2.81 16.88 -3.59
C GLU A 105 2.65 15.98 -2.36
N GLU A 106 2.36 16.57 -1.20
CA GLU A 106 1.94 15.75 -0.04
C GLU A 106 0.75 14.89 -0.46
N SER A 107 0.90 13.58 -0.31
CA SER A 107 -0.04 12.63 -0.91
C SER A 107 -0.43 11.53 0.07
N VAL A 108 -1.71 11.17 0.02
CA VAL A 108 -2.25 9.99 0.69
C VAL A 108 -2.69 9.00 -0.38
N VAL A 109 -2.19 7.77 -0.27
CA VAL A 109 -2.50 6.69 -1.21
C VAL A 109 -2.90 5.42 -0.47
N MET A 110 -3.80 4.65 -1.08
CA MET A 110 -4.12 3.30 -0.65
C MET A 110 -3.59 2.30 -1.69
N THR A 111 -2.74 1.38 -1.25
CA THR A 111 -2.23 0.30 -2.10
C THR A 111 -2.85 -1.02 -1.67
N VAL A 112 -3.48 -1.72 -2.61
CA VAL A 112 -4.04 -3.07 -2.42
C VAL A 112 -3.21 -4.04 -3.25
N ARG A 113 -2.81 -5.17 -2.68
CA ARG A 113 -2.07 -6.21 -3.41
C ARG A 113 -2.61 -7.59 -3.10
N TRP A 114 -2.58 -8.48 -4.09
CA TRP A 114 -3.04 -9.85 -3.93
C TRP A 114 -2.23 -10.85 -4.77
N PRO A 115 -1.95 -12.06 -4.24
CA PRO A 115 -2.29 -12.53 -2.89
C PRO A 115 -1.44 -11.87 -1.79
N SER A 116 -1.79 -12.05 -0.51
CA SER A 116 -0.91 -11.65 0.61
C SER A 116 0.10 -12.76 0.88
N ILE A 117 1.39 -12.49 0.61
CA ILE A 117 2.42 -13.54 0.60
C ILE A 117 3.38 -13.35 1.79
N PRO A 118 3.55 -14.35 2.68
CA PRO A 118 4.54 -14.35 3.73
C PRO A 118 5.97 -14.06 3.25
N GLY A 119 6.70 -13.24 4.00
CA GLY A 119 8.11 -12.91 3.70
C GLY A 119 8.31 -11.96 2.52
N TYR A 120 7.23 -11.55 1.84
CA TYR A 120 7.28 -10.57 0.75
C TYR A 120 7.11 -9.12 1.28
N ALA A 121 7.81 -8.80 2.37
CA ALA A 121 7.90 -7.44 2.87
C ALA A 121 8.98 -6.71 2.07
N VAL A 122 8.58 -5.89 1.10
CA VAL A 122 9.54 -5.00 0.47
C VAL A 122 9.94 -3.96 1.51
N GLU A 123 11.22 -3.92 1.89
CA GLU A 123 11.75 -2.95 2.84
C GLU A 123 11.28 -1.54 2.47
N ALA A 124 10.83 -0.78 3.47
CA ALA A 124 10.51 0.62 3.29
C ALA A 124 11.78 1.31 2.77
N ALA A 125 11.62 2.18 1.76
CA ALA A 125 12.73 3.03 1.34
C ALA A 125 13.15 3.86 2.55
N GLY A 126 14.42 3.74 2.94
CA GLY A 126 15.04 4.66 3.90
C GLY A 126 15.28 6.03 3.29
#